data_AF-A0A925AXP9-F1
#
_entry.id   AF-A0A925AXP9-F1
#
_cell.length_a   1.000
_cell.length_b   1.000
_cell.length_c   1.000
_cell.angle_alpha   90.00
_cell.angle_beta   90.00
_cell.angle_gamma   90.00
#
_symmetry.space_group_name_H-M   'P 1'
#
loop_
_entity.id
_entity.type
_entity.pdbx_description
1 polymer ?
#
loop_
_entity_poly.entity_id
_entity_poly.type
_entity_poly.pdbx_seq_one_letter_code
_entity_poly.pdbx_strand_id
1 'polypeptide(L)'
;MTKATTVVQSAWHDVLRTTAHGTIRGSVRIGEDVDCLATLLGCVRDRTLRSDLLLLTHADLGAAKDDRESKRQSLERGTLKRYVIRVYTEAGPRVVKVAETVGFGNTLHGLFGSSVARREHDNQLRAEGLELAATQTSGFLELRRGLFLKRAIQIQTELDPALPSWTDVFDTDRLFNQDAAVERAARALAATHALGFFHADLKGFHAFVPEPKTETYGLLWLDLGRVGFSLTPRKRIINLYQALRFVIPRDADERFVTAYCQASGWHAGDEARAVAKVRKFLDYKLRTHLNP
;
A
#
# COMPACT_ATOMS: atom_id res chain seq x y z
N MET A 1 -4.46 -32.08 1.54
CA MET A 1 -5.55 -31.57 2.40
C MET A 1 -5.68 -30.08 2.17
N THR A 2 -6.57 -29.67 1.28
CA THR A 2 -6.88 -28.28 0.96
C THR A 2 -7.74 -27.72 2.10
N LYS A 3 -7.20 -26.80 2.91
CA LYS A 3 -8.04 -26.00 3.80
C LYS A 3 -8.93 -25.15 2.91
N ALA A 4 -10.23 -25.43 2.91
CA ALA A 4 -11.22 -24.54 2.33
C ALA A 4 -11.18 -23.24 3.14
N THR A 5 -10.54 -22.20 2.60
CA THR A 5 -10.65 -20.85 3.13
C THR A 5 -12.09 -20.43 2.89
N THR A 6 -12.92 -20.51 3.93
CA THR A 6 -14.27 -19.96 3.92
C THR A 6 -14.14 -18.47 3.66
N VAL A 7 -14.30 -18.05 2.41
CA VAL A 7 -14.51 -16.64 2.07
C VAL A 7 -15.82 -16.28 2.72
N VAL A 8 -15.76 -15.70 3.93
CA VAL A 8 -16.90 -15.01 4.50
C VAL A 8 -17.24 -13.94 3.47
N GLN A 9 -18.36 -14.13 2.76
CA GLN A 9 -18.98 -13.03 2.01
C GLN A 9 -19.30 -11.97 3.05
N SER A 10 -18.38 -11.03 3.21
CA SER A 10 -18.57 -9.89 4.09
C SER A 10 -19.74 -9.11 3.51
N ALA A 11 -20.83 -9.02 4.27
CA ALA A 11 -21.94 -8.20 3.89
C ALA A 11 -21.50 -6.72 3.97
N TRP A 12 -21.82 -5.95 2.94
CA TRP A 12 -21.51 -4.53 2.82
C TRP A 12 -22.78 -3.71 2.99
N HIS A 13 -22.65 -2.54 3.60
CA HIS A 13 -23.69 -1.54 3.72
C HIS A 13 -23.36 -0.37 2.80
N ASP A 14 -24.22 -0.12 1.82
CA ASP A 14 -24.13 1.06 0.98
C ASP A 14 -24.59 2.29 1.74
N VAL A 15 -23.74 3.31 1.79
CA VAL A 15 -23.99 4.55 2.51
C VAL A 15 -24.40 5.61 1.51
N LEU A 16 -25.53 6.27 1.77
CA LEU A 16 -25.94 7.48 1.09
C LEU A 16 -26.58 8.43 2.12
N ARG A 17 -25.88 9.52 2.44
CA ARG A 17 -26.31 10.49 3.47
C ARG A 17 -26.12 11.91 2.96
N THR A 18 -27.13 12.76 3.14
CA THR A 18 -27.02 14.19 2.84
C THR A 18 -26.74 14.96 4.13
N THR A 19 -25.74 15.83 4.09
CA THR A 19 -25.30 16.67 5.21
C THR A 19 -25.30 18.14 4.79
N ALA A 20 -25.15 19.06 5.74
CA ALA A 20 -24.95 20.48 5.44
C ALA A 20 -23.74 20.75 4.52
N HIS A 21 -22.75 19.85 4.51
CA HIS A 21 -21.51 19.99 3.74
C HIS A 21 -21.55 19.29 2.37
N GLY A 22 -22.60 18.51 2.08
CA GLY A 22 -22.75 17.74 0.85
C GLY A 22 -23.28 16.32 1.06
N THR A 23 -23.19 15.50 0.03
CA THR A 23 -23.62 14.11 0.03
C THR A 23 -22.43 13.20 0.30
N ILE A 24 -22.55 12.36 1.32
CA ILE A 24 -21.65 11.26 1.62
C ILE A 24 -22.16 10.02 0.91
N ARG A 25 -21.29 9.34 0.17
CA ARG A 25 -21.59 8.05 -0.47
C ARG A 25 -20.44 7.07 -0.35
N GLY A 26 -20.72 5.78 -0.29
CA GLY A 26 -19.67 4.76 -0.27
C GLY A 26 -20.20 3.40 0.11
N SER A 27 -19.29 2.49 0.46
CA SER A 27 -19.64 1.16 0.93
C SER A 27 -18.71 0.79 2.08
N VAL A 28 -19.29 0.31 3.17
CA VAL A 28 -18.58 -0.07 4.39
C VAL A 28 -19.04 -1.44 4.87
N ARG A 29 -18.16 -2.18 5.53
CA ARG A 29 -18.48 -3.51 6.07
C ARG A 29 -19.58 -3.37 7.13
N ILE A 30 -20.51 -4.33 7.18
CA ILE A 30 -21.51 -4.36 8.25
C ILE A 30 -20.82 -4.41 9.62
N GLY A 31 -21.32 -3.61 10.57
CA GLY A 31 -20.75 -3.45 11.92
C GLY A 31 -19.80 -2.27 12.06
N GLU A 32 -19.42 -1.59 10.98
CA GLU A 32 -18.68 -0.33 11.06
C GLU A 32 -19.58 0.82 11.53
N ASP A 33 -19.04 1.71 12.38
CA ASP A 33 -19.74 2.90 12.86
C ASP A 33 -19.76 3.98 11.77
N VAL A 34 -20.81 3.94 10.94
CA VAL A 34 -21.00 4.85 9.81
C VAL A 34 -21.11 6.30 10.27
N ASP A 35 -21.70 6.56 11.44
CA ASP A 35 -21.88 7.92 11.97
C ASP A 35 -20.54 8.53 12.41
N CYS A 36 -19.70 7.75 13.11
CA CYS A 36 -18.33 8.16 13.43
C CYS A 36 -17.51 8.42 12.15
N LEU A 37 -17.54 7.51 11.19
CA LEU A 37 -16.80 7.62 9.93
C LEU A 37 -17.28 8.80 9.06
N ALA A 38 -18.59 9.04 9.00
CA ALA A 38 -19.18 10.19 8.31
C ALA A 38 -18.82 11.51 8.99
N THR A 39 -18.83 11.54 10.33
CA THR A 39 -18.41 12.70 11.12
C THR A 39 -16.94 13.02 10.87
N LEU A 40 -16.07 12.01 10.88
CA LEU A 40 -14.66 12.17 10.51
C LEU A 40 -14.53 12.77 9.11
N LEU A 41 -15.21 12.19 8.13
CA LEU A 41 -15.18 12.67 6.75
C LEU A 41 -15.66 14.13 6.62
N GLY A 42 -16.63 14.59 7.42
CA GLY A 42 -17.07 15.98 7.48
C GLY A 42 -16.08 16.91 8.17
N CYS A 43 -15.58 16.50 9.34
CA CYS A 43 -14.97 17.39 10.32
C CYS A 43 -13.44 17.23 10.49
N VAL A 44 -12.73 16.49 9.61
CA VAL A 44 -11.25 16.31 9.74
C VAL A 44 -10.43 17.61 9.90
N ARG A 45 -10.96 18.75 9.44
CA ARG A 45 -10.28 20.06 9.60
C ARG A 45 -10.60 20.77 10.92
N ASP A 46 -11.72 20.43 11.55
CA ASP A 46 -12.05 20.96 12.87
C ASP A 46 -11.18 20.22 13.88
N ARG A 47 -10.21 20.96 14.43
CA ARG A 47 -9.20 20.50 15.39
C ARG A 47 -9.79 19.90 16.68
N THR A 48 -11.12 19.87 16.81
CA THR A 48 -11.93 19.19 17.83
C THR A 48 -12.17 17.71 17.53
N LEU A 49 -11.43 17.13 16.58
CA LEU A 49 -11.19 15.69 16.58
C LEU A 49 -10.60 15.30 17.95
N ARG A 50 -11.40 14.55 18.73
CA ARG A 50 -11.18 14.13 20.13
C ARG A 50 -9.73 13.73 20.42
N SER A 51 -9.33 13.87 21.69
CA SER A 51 -8.06 13.42 22.30
C SER A 51 -7.61 11.99 21.97
N ASP A 52 -8.48 11.20 21.36
CA ASP A 52 -8.35 9.76 21.15
C ASP A 52 -7.94 9.43 19.71
N LEU A 53 -7.84 10.45 18.83
CA LEU A 53 -7.45 10.31 17.44
C LEU A 53 -5.95 10.53 17.30
N LEU A 54 -5.21 9.42 17.20
CA LEU A 54 -3.78 9.45 16.94
C LEU A 54 -3.58 9.69 15.43
N LEU A 55 -3.10 10.88 15.09
CA LEU A 55 -2.70 11.21 13.74
C LEU A 55 -1.43 10.42 13.42
N LEU A 56 -1.59 9.32 12.68
CA LEU A 56 -0.48 8.58 12.12
C LEU A 56 -0.14 9.28 10.80
N THR A 57 0.91 10.08 10.79
CA THR A 57 1.49 10.49 9.51
C THR A 57 2.21 9.28 8.89
N HIS A 58 2.39 9.28 7.56
CA HIS A 58 3.36 8.36 6.93
C HIS A 58 4.76 8.41 7.60
N ALA A 59 5.06 9.46 8.38
CA ALA A 59 6.30 9.63 9.10
C ALA A 59 6.35 8.92 10.45
N ASP A 60 5.21 8.56 11.03
CA ASP A 60 5.11 7.76 12.26
C ASP A 60 5.33 6.26 12.00
N LEU A 61 5.24 5.85 10.73
CA LEU A 61 5.55 4.50 10.25
C LEU A 61 6.97 4.36 9.68
N GLY A 62 7.87 5.35 9.90
CA GLY A 62 9.31 5.19 9.59
C GLY A 62 10.03 6.34 8.88
N ALA A 63 9.57 7.59 8.94
CA ALA A 63 10.37 8.70 8.37
C ALA A 63 11.28 9.37 9.42
N ALA A 64 12.39 9.94 8.93
CA ALA A 64 13.33 10.75 9.70
C ALA A 64 12.64 11.94 10.40
N LYS A 65 13.20 12.38 11.53
CA LYS A 65 12.64 13.40 12.43
C LYS A 65 12.18 14.69 11.73
N ASP A 66 12.92 15.14 10.71
CA ASP A 66 12.64 16.38 9.98
C ASP A 66 11.39 16.29 9.10
N ASP A 67 11.08 15.10 8.59
CA ASP A 67 9.92 14.83 7.75
C ASP A 67 8.61 14.82 8.58
N ARG A 68 8.71 14.53 9.88
CA ARG A 68 7.60 14.61 10.85
C ARG A 68 7.21 16.06 11.12
N GLU A 69 8.19 16.93 11.32
CA GLU A 69 7.95 18.33 11.67
C GLU A 69 7.38 19.12 10.48
N SER A 70 7.88 18.88 9.27
CA SER A 70 7.33 19.46 8.03
C SER A 70 5.86 19.07 7.78
N LYS A 71 5.49 17.81 8.05
CA LYS A 71 4.09 17.35 7.94
C LYS A 71 3.23 17.94 9.05
N ARG A 72 3.72 18.04 10.29
CA ARG A 72 3.01 18.70 11.39
C ARG A 72 2.73 20.17 11.09
N GLN A 73 3.72 20.91 10.57
CA GLN A 73 3.53 22.30 10.13
C GLN A 73 2.54 22.41 8.96
N SER A 74 2.57 21.45 8.03
CA SER A 74 1.60 21.40 6.92
C SER A 74 0.16 21.12 7.40
N LEU A 75 0.00 20.36 8.49
CA LEU A 75 -1.30 20.12 9.13
C LEU A 75 -1.78 21.39 9.82
N GLU A 76 -0.90 22.05 10.57
CA GLU A 76 -1.19 23.32 11.25
C GLU A 76 -1.61 24.41 10.26
N ARG A 77 -1.02 24.42 9.06
CA ARG A 77 -1.34 25.31 7.94
C ARG A 77 -2.53 24.86 7.09
N GLY A 78 -3.11 23.68 7.35
CA GLY A 78 -4.25 23.14 6.59
C GLY A 78 -3.93 22.79 5.13
N THR A 79 -2.66 22.56 4.80
CA THR A 79 -2.18 22.31 3.43
C THR A 79 -1.98 20.82 3.13
N LEU A 80 -2.05 19.94 4.14
CA LEU A 80 -1.93 18.51 3.93
C LEU A 80 -3.11 17.96 3.12
N LYS A 81 -2.80 17.11 2.15
CA LYS A 81 -3.78 16.53 1.22
C LYS A 81 -4.16 15.10 1.60
N ARG A 82 -3.41 14.47 2.51
CA ARG A 82 -3.58 13.08 2.92
C ARG A 82 -3.23 12.88 4.38
N TYR A 83 -4.07 12.19 5.13
CA TYR A 83 -3.87 11.92 6.55
C TYR A 83 -4.14 10.45 6.82
N VAL A 84 -3.46 9.86 7.81
CA VAL A 84 -3.84 8.54 8.34
C VAL A 84 -4.20 8.74 9.81
N ILE A 85 -5.33 8.19 10.21
CA ILE A 85 -5.90 8.42 11.54
C ILE A 85 -6.28 7.07 12.10
N ARG A 86 -5.88 6.79 13.34
CA ARG A 86 -6.40 5.63 14.07
C ARG A 86 -7.73 6.01 14.73
N VAL A 87 -8.77 5.22 14.50
CA VAL A 87 -10.12 5.42 15.03
C VAL A 87 -10.56 4.14 15.74
N TYR A 88 -11.23 4.28 16.89
CA TYR A 88 -11.88 3.14 17.54
C TYR A 88 -13.36 3.12 17.16
N THR A 89 -13.79 2.00 16.60
CA THR A 89 -15.20 1.73 16.26
C THR A 89 -15.70 0.58 17.12
N GLU A 90 -17.01 0.33 17.12
CA GLU A 90 -17.59 -0.85 17.79
C GLU A 90 -16.99 -2.16 17.25
N ALA A 91 -16.60 -2.20 15.98
CA ALA A 91 -15.94 -3.35 15.37
C ALA A 91 -14.42 -3.41 15.61
N GLY A 92 -13.88 -2.56 16.49
CA GLY A 92 -12.48 -2.50 16.90
C GLY A 92 -11.68 -1.32 16.30
N PRO A 93 -10.34 -1.32 16.48
CA PRO A 93 -9.48 -0.27 15.95
C PRO A 93 -9.43 -0.30 14.42
N ARG A 94 -9.40 0.89 13.82
CA ARG A 94 -9.35 1.13 12.38
C ARG A 94 -8.27 2.13 12.03
N VAL A 95 -7.68 1.92 10.87
CA VAL A 95 -6.80 2.87 10.20
C VAL A 95 -7.59 3.53 9.08
N VAL A 96 -7.79 4.84 9.19
CA VAL A 96 -8.55 5.64 8.22
C VAL A 96 -7.60 6.55 7.44
N LYS A 97 -7.49 6.29 6.14
CA LYS A 97 -6.71 7.09 5.21
C LYS A 97 -7.60 8.14 4.56
N VAL A 98 -7.41 9.39 4.93
CA VAL A 98 -8.15 10.53 4.41
C VAL A 98 -7.41 11.12 3.21
N ALA A 99 -8.13 11.41 2.13
CA ALA A 99 -7.62 12.11 0.95
C ALA A 99 -8.51 13.31 0.63
N GLU A 100 -7.91 14.50 0.58
CA GLU A 100 -8.60 15.75 0.28
C GLU A 100 -8.32 16.25 -1.14
N THR A 101 -9.37 16.74 -1.80
CA THR A 101 -9.27 17.30 -3.15
C THR A 101 -9.13 18.82 -3.06
N VAL A 102 -7.89 19.32 -3.17
CA VAL A 102 -7.56 20.75 -3.01
C VAL A 102 -7.16 21.46 -4.31
N GLY A 103 -7.64 21.04 -5.49
CA GLY A 103 -7.36 21.77 -6.73
C GLY A 103 -8.08 21.27 -7.99
N PHE A 104 -8.24 22.15 -8.98
CA PHE A 104 -9.05 21.98 -10.21
C PHE A 104 -8.67 20.73 -11.03
N GLY A 105 -7.37 20.40 -11.14
CA GLY A 105 -6.92 19.19 -11.84
C GLY A 105 -7.32 17.87 -11.16
N ASN A 106 -7.36 17.84 -9.82
CA ASN A 106 -7.88 16.69 -9.08
C ASN A 106 -9.42 16.68 -9.07
N THR A 107 -10.06 17.84 -9.24
CA THR A 107 -11.51 17.98 -9.38
C THR A 107 -12.02 17.34 -10.67
N LEU A 108 -11.29 17.43 -11.80
CA LEU A 108 -11.63 16.73 -13.06
C LEU A 108 -11.52 15.21 -12.93
N HIS A 109 -10.48 14.71 -12.27
CA HIS A 109 -10.39 13.29 -11.92
C HIS A 109 -11.50 12.85 -10.96
N GLY A 110 -11.97 13.71 -10.06
CA GLY A 110 -13.10 13.44 -9.16
C GLY A 110 -14.48 13.55 -9.82
N LEU A 111 -14.60 14.28 -10.94
CA LEU A 111 -15.84 14.40 -11.72
C LEU A 111 -16.16 13.12 -12.50
N PHE A 112 -15.13 12.46 -13.06
CA PHE A 112 -15.32 11.30 -13.95
C PHE A 112 -14.69 9.99 -13.42
N GLY A 113 -13.90 10.04 -12.36
CA GLY A 113 -13.16 8.89 -11.84
C GLY A 113 -13.50 8.54 -10.38
N SER A 114 -13.21 7.30 -10.02
CA SER A 114 -13.19 6.83 -8.63
C SER A 114 -12.17 7.63 -7.82
N SER A 115 -12.51 7.99 -6.57
CA SER A 115 -11.55 8.61 -5.66
C SER A 115 -10.33 7.70 -5.44
N VAL A 116 -9.21 8.28 -5.00
CA VAL A 116 -8.02 7.49 -4.63
C VAL A 116 -8.39 6.44 -3.58
N ALA A 117 -9.20 6.83 -2.58
CA ALA A 117 -9.68 5.94 -1.53
C ALA A 117 -10.50 4.77 -2.07
N ARG A 118 -11.42 5.02 -3.01
CA ARG A 118 -12.20 3.96 -3.67
C ARG A 118 -11.29 3.02 -4.47
N ARG A 119 -10.34 3.55 -5.25
CA ARG A 119 -9.40 2.70 -6.00
C ARG A 119 -8.53 1.85 -5.08
N GLU A 120 -8.08 2.42 -3.97
CA GLU A 120 -7.31 1.69 -2.97
C GLU A 120 -8.15 0.60 -2.30
N HIS A 121 -9.43 0.87 -1.99
CA HIS A 121 -10.38 -0.15 -1.53
C HIS A 121 -10.55 -1.28 -2.55
N ASP A 122 -10.80 -0.96 -3.83
CA ASP A 122 -10.97 -1.95 -4.90
C ASP A 122 -9.70 -2.80 -5.09
N ASN A 123 -8.52 -2.17 -4.99
CA ASN A 123 -7.24 -2.86 -5.03
C ASN A 123 -7.02 -3.73 -3.78
N GLN A 124 -7.43 -3.27 -2.60
CA GLN A 124 -7.31 -4.04 -1.37
C GLN A 124 -8.16 -5.30 -1.43
N LEU A 125 -9.43 -5.20 -1.86
CA LEU A 125 -10.30 -6.36 -2.04
C LEU A 125 -9.69 -7.41 -2.98
N ARG A 126 -9.07 -6.95 -4.07
CA ARG A 126 -8.39 -7.84 -5.01
C ARG A 126 -7.14 -8.48 -4.41
N ALA A 127 -6.35 -7.73 -3.65
CA ALA A 127 -5.17 -8.27 -2.97
C ALA A 127 -5.55 -9.24 -1.84
N GLU A 128 -6.62 -8.97 -1.09
CA GLU A 128 -7.19 -9.88 -0.10
C GLU A 128 -7.60 -11.20 -0.73
N GLY A 129 -8.30 -11.15 -1.87
CA GLY A 129 -8.68 -12.35 -2.63
C GLY A 129 -7.49 -13.16 -3.18
N LEU A 130 -6.30 -12.57 -3.23
CA LEU A 130 -5.04 -13.23 -3.61
C LEU A 130 -4.15 -13.57 -2.40
N GLU A 131 -4.62 -13.31 -1.18
CA GLU A 131 -3.84 -13.48 0.06
C GLU A 131 -2.53 -12.66 0.06
N LEU A 132 -2.55 -11.50 -0.61
CA LEU A 132 -1.42 -10.57 -0.75
C LEU A 132 -1.55 -9.31 0.10
N ALA A 133 -2.65 -9.12 0.83
CA ALA A 133 -2.89 -7.91 1.62
C ALA A 133 -2.47 -8.10 3.08
N ALA A 134 -1.71 -7.15 3.64
CA ALA A 134 -1.30 -7.18 5.05
C ALA A 134 -2.40 -6.69 6.01
N THR A 135 -3.42 -6.00 5.50
CA THR A 135 -4.59 -5.55 6.26
C THR A 135 -5.86 -5.92 5.50
N GLN A 136 -7.01 -5.78 6.16
CA GLN A 136 -8.30 -5.90 5.50
C GLN A 136 -8.94 -4.54 5.32
N THR A 137 -9.62 -4.32 4.19
CA THR A 137 -10.46 -3.15 3.97
C THR A 137 -11.80 -3.32 4.67
N SER A 138 -12.20 -2.28 5.40
CA SER A 138 -13.54 -2.09 5.94
C SER A 138 -14.40 -1.18 5.08
N GLY A 139 -13.83 -0.55 4.05
CA GLY A 139 -14.60 0.17 3.03
C GLY A 139 -14.03 1.52 2.64
N PHE A 140 -14.88 2.35 2.04
CA PHE A 140 -14.56 3.73 1.69
C PHE A 140 -15.80 4.62 1.80
N LEU A 141 -15.59 5.91 2.04
CA LEU A 141 -16.63 6.94 1.96
C LEU A 141 -16.11 8.14 1.14
N GLU A 142 -16.98 8.78 0.38
CA GLU A 142 -16.72 9.96 -0.44
C GLU A 142 -17.69 11.09 -0.06
N LEU A 143 -17.16 12.26 0.29
CA LEU A 143 -17.94 13.48 0.47
C LEU A 143 -17.93 14.28 -0.83
N ARG A 144 -19.12 14.54 -1.35
CA ARG A 144 -19.33 15.26 -2.61
C ARG A 144 -20.24 16.46 -2.43
N ARG A 145 -19.98 17.53 -3.19
CA ARG A 145 -20.89 18.67 -3.33
C ARG A 145 -21.33 18.72 -4.79
N GLY A 146 -22.53 18.21 -5.06
CA GLY A 146 -22.95 17.87 -6.43
C GLY A 146 -22.03 16.80 -7.02
N LEU A 147 -21.50 17.03 -8.21
CA LEU A 147 -20.58 16.09 -8.88
C LEU A 147 -19.15 16.15 -8.31
N PHE A 148 -18.80 17.20 -7.57
CA PHE A 148 -17.42 17.45 -7.16
C PHE A 148 -17.04 16.66 -5.90
N LEU A 149 -16.00 15.83 -6.02
CA LEU A 149 -15.36 15.18 -4.88
C LEU A 149 -14.65 16.24 -4.01
N LYS A 150 -14.97 16.29 -2.72
CA LYS A 150 -14.32 17.15 -1.74
C LYS A 150 -13.28 16.37 -0.95
N ARG A 151 -13.68 15.22 -0.43
CA ARG A 151 -12.85 14.36 0.41
C ARG A 151 -13.26 12.91 0.22
N ALA A 152 -12.33 12.00 0.44
CA ALA A 152 -12.64 10.59 0.54
C ALA A 152 -11.83 9.96 1.66
N ILE A 153 -12.36 8.90 2.26
CA ILE A 153 -11.65 8.07 3.23
C ILE A 153 -11.63 6.63 2.75
N GLN A 154 -10.52 5.94 3.05
CA GLN A 154 -10.38 4.50 2.94
C GLN A 154 -10.16 3.94 4.34
N ILE A 155 -10.82 2.83 4.67
CA ILE A 155 -10.88 2.29 6.03
C ILE A 155 -10.26 0.89 6.02
N GLN A 156 -9.32 0.65 6.93
CA GLN A 156 -8.61 -0.63 7.08
C GLN A 156 -8.65 -1.11 8.52
N THR A 157 -8.50 -2.42 8.70
CA THR A 157 -8.04 -2.97 9.97
C THR A 157 -6.64 -2.47 10.28
N GLU A 158 -6.29 -2.42 11.56
CA GLU A 158 -4.93 -2.17 11.97
C GLU A 158 -4.02 -3.31 11.53
N LEU A 159 -2.78 -2.97 11.16
CA LEU A 159 -1.73 -3.96 10.92
C LEU A 159 -1.34 -4.56 12.27
N ASP A 160 -1.16 -5.89 12.32
CA ASP A 160 -0.58 -6.52 13.50
C ASP A 160 0.84 -5.98 13.74
N PRO A 161 1.10 -5.29 14.88
CA PRO A 161 2.40 -4.70 15.15
C PRO A 161 3.52 -5.74 15.34
N ALA A 162 3.18 -7.02 15.54
CA ALA A 162 4.15 -8.11 15.62
C ALA A 162 4.62 -8.60 14.25
N LEU A 163 3.95 -8.22 13.15
CA LEU A 163 4.36 -8.62 11.80
C LEU A 163 5.66 -7.89 11.41
N PRO A 164 6.75 -8.62 11.15
CA PRO A 164 8.01 -7.99 10.77
C PRO A 164 7.94 -7.53 9.32
N SER A 165 8.60 -6.41 9.02
CA SER A 165 8.72 -5.93 7.64
C SER A 165 9.62 -6.85 6.82
N TRP A 166 9.43 -6.85 5.51
CA TRP A 166 10.28 -7.64 4.62
C TRP A 166 11.74 -7.18 4.68
N THR A 167 11.99 -5.88 4.87
CA THR A 167 13.35 -5.36 5.09
C THR A 167 13.98 -6.03 6.30
N ASP A 168 13.31 -6.03 7.46
CA ASP A 168 13.89 -6.55 8.70
C ASP A 168 14.15 -8.05 8.62
N VAL A 169 13.20 -8.80 8.05
CA VAL A 169 13.35 -10.25 7.85
C VAL A 169 14.47 -10.56 6.87
N PHE A 170 14.55 -9.85 5.75
CA PHE A 170 15.57 -10.07 4.75
C PHE A 170 16.96 -9.72 5.27
N ASP A 171 17.13 -8.59 5.97
CA ASP A 171 18.42 -8.20 6.53
C ASP A 171 18.90 -9.19 7.59
N THR A 172 18.00 -9.64 8.46
CA THR A 172 18.30 -10.69 9.44
C THR A 172 18.70 -11.98 8.74
N ASP A 173 17.90 -12.42 7.77
CA ASP A 173 18.15 -13.65 7.03
C ASP A 173 19.48 -13.62 6.27
N ARG A 174 19.82 -12.48 5.65
CA ARG A 174 21.05 -12.28 4.91
C ARG A 174 22.29 -12.38 5.81
N LEU A 175 22.23 -11.94 7.06
CA LEU A 175 23.34 -12.07 8.01
C LEU A 175 23.72 -13.53 8.25
N PHE A 176 22.75 -14.44 8.26
CA PHE A 176 22.97 -15.85 8.55
C PHE A 176 23.09 -16.74 7.31
N ASN A 177 22.37 -16.42 6.24
CA ASN A 177 22.19 -17.28 5.07
C ASN A 177 22.69 -16.66 3.75
N GLN A 178 23.18 -15.42 3.79
CA GLN A 178 23.86 -14.73 2.67
C GLN A 178 23.12 -14.89 1.33
N ASP A 179 23.68 -15.67 0.41
CA ASP A 179 23.14 -15.87 -0.94
C ASP A 179 21.77 -16.55 -0.95
N ALA A 180 21.50 -17.47 -0.01
CA ALA A 180 20.20 -18.12 0.06
C ALA A 180 19.08 -17.13 0.41
N ALA A 181 19.36 -16.07 1.20
CA ALA A 181 18.39 -15.01 1.47
C ALA A 181 18.05 -14.22 0.19
N VAL A 182 19.05 -13.96 -0.66
CA VAL A 182 18.86 -13.26 -1.95
C VAL A 182 17.99 -14.10 -2.88
N GLU A 183 18.23 -15.41 -2.96
CA GLU A 183 17.39 -16.31 -3.75
C GLU A 183 15.96 -16.39 -3.22
N ARG A 184 15.78 -16.48 -1.90
CA ARG A 184 14.45 -16.45 -1.25
C ARG A 184 13.70 -15.16 -1.57
N ALA A 185 14.37 -14.01 -1.52
CA ALA A 185 13.81 -12.72 -1.89
C ALA A 185 13.35 -12.70 -3.35
N ALA A 186 14.18 -13.23 -4.25
CA ALA A 186 13.88 -13.31 -5.68
C ALA A 186 12.67 -14.22 -5.96
N ARG A 187 12.61 -15.38 -5.31
CA ARG A 187 11.47 -16.33 -5.40
C ARG A 187 10.18 -15.72 -4.84
N ALA A 188 10.26 -14.98 -3.73
CA ALA A 188 9.09 -14.31 -3.14
C ALA A 188 8.47 -13.27 -4.09
N LEU A 189 9.32 -12.46 -4.74
CA LEU A 189 8.85 -11.50 -5.73
C LEU A 189 8.33 -12.21 -7.00
N ALA A 190 8.98 -13.29 -7.44
CA ALA A 190 8.52 -14.10 -8.57
C ALA A 190 7.14 -14.73 -8.29
N ALA A 191 6.90 -15.26 -7.09
CA ALA A 191 5.61 -15.81 -6.68
C ALA A 191 4.52 -14.74 -6.66
N THR A 192 4.82 -13.55 -6.12
CA THR A 192 3.92 -12.39 -6.18
C THR A 192 3.56 -12.02 -7.63
N HIS A 193 4.57 -11.98 -8.50
CA HIS A 193 4.43 -11.67 -9.92
C HIS A 193 3.67 -12.75 -10.72
N ALA A 194 3.73 -14.02 -10.30
CA ALA A 194 2.98 -15.11 -10.91
C ALA A 194 1.46 -14.93 -10.75
N LEU A 195 1.03 -14.25 -9.68
CA LEU A 195 -0.37 -13.83 -9.45
C LEU A 195 -0.78 -12.61 -10.29
N GLY A 196 0.09 -12.11 -11.17
CA GLY A 196 -0.13 -10.91 -11.97
C GLY A 196 -0.03 -9.60 -11.18
N PHE A 197 0.30 -9.67 -9.88
CA PHE A 197 0.44 -8.49 -9.03
C PHE A 197 1.70 -7.70 -9.37
N PHE A 198 1.62 -6.37 -9.27
CA PHE A 198 2.78 -5.47 -9.27
C PHE A 198 2.51 -4.30 -8.33
N HIS A 199 3.55 -3.83 -7.65
CA HIS A 199 3.46 -2.74 -6.68
C HIS A 199 4.20 -1.49 -7.16
N ALA A 200 3.52 -0.42 -7.59
CA ALA A 200 4.20 0.71 -8.24
C ALA A 200 5.10 1.56 -7.31
N ASP A 201 5.03 1.33 -5.99
CA ASP A 201 5.93 1.93 -4.99
C ASP A 201 6.54 0.85 -4.08
N LEU A 202 7.13 -0.18 -4.70
CA LEU A 202 7.71 -1.32 -3.97
C LEU A 202 8.88 -0.85 -3.10
N LYS A 203 8.76 -1.08 -1.78
CA LYS A 203 9.79 -0.87 -0.77
C LYS A 203 9.64 -1.97 0.28
N GLY A 204 10.73 -2.39 0.92
CA GLY A 204 10.68 -3.52 1.85
C GLY A 204 9.78 -3.26 3.07
N PHE A 205 9.71 -2.01 3.54
CA PHE A 205 8.79 -1.62 4.62
C PHE A 205 7.30 -1.51 4.21
N HIS A 206 6.98 -1.66 2.93
CA HIS A 206 5.59 -1.82 2.47
C HIS A 206 5.14 -3.29 2.40
N ALA A 207 6.05 -4.23 2.65
CA ALA A 207 5.75 -5.66 2.67
C ALA A 207 6.05 -6.24 4.06
N PHE A 208 5.27 -7.23 4.46
CA PHE A 208 5.34 -7.90 5.74
C PHE A 208 5.42 -9.41 5.54
N VAL A 209 6.13 -10.08 6.44
CA VAL A 209 6.38 -11.53 6.35
C VAL A 209 5.80 -12.20 7.59
N PRO A 210 4.62 -12.84 7.51
CA PRO A 210 3.97 -13.45 8.68
C PRO A 210 4.76 -14.64 9.22
N GLU A 211 5.40 -15.39 8.33
CA GLU A 211 6.31 -16.47 8.70
C GLU A 211 7.41 -16.59 7.62
N PRO A 212 8.70 -16.48 7.98
CA PRO A 212 9.77 -16.76 7.04
C PRO A 212 9.79 -18.25 6.73
N LYS A 213 9.58 -18.62 5.47
CA LYS A 213 9.71 -20.02 5.04
C LYS A 213 11.14 -20.29 4.60
N THR A 214 11.54 -21.55 4.72
CA THR A 214 12.88 -22.01 4.31
C THR A 214 13.16 -21.79 2.82
N GLU A 215 12.15 -21.76 1.97
CA GLU A 215 12.31 -21.67 0.51
C GLU A 215 11.94 -20.32 -0.11
N THR A 216 11.13 -19.50 0.58
CA THR A 216 10.64 -18.20 0.07
C THR A 216 10.03 -17.38 1.21
N TYR A 217 9.85 -16.07 1.00
CA TYR A 217 8.99 -15.26 1.87
C TYR A 217 7.54 -15.26 1.38
N GLY A 218 6.59 -15.28 2.31
CA GLY A 218 5.20 -14.93 2.03
C GLY A 218 5.05 -13.41 2.19
N LEU A 219 4.89 -12.68 1.09
CA LEU A 219 4.82 -11.22 1.13
C LEU A 219 3.37 -10.73 1.23
N LEU A 220 3.05 -10.06 2.32
CA LEU A 220 1.80 -9.32 2.51
C LEU A 220 2.04 -7.82 2.33
N TRP A 221 1.27 -7.15 1.48
CA TRP A 221 1.52 -5.78 1.03
C TRP A 221 0.59 -4.76 1.69
N LEU A 222 1.15 -3.59 1.98
CA LEU A 222 0.45 -2.34 2.32
C LEU A 222 0.56 -1.32 1.17
N ASP A 223 -0.07 -0.14 1.35
CA ASP A 223 -0.09 0.98 0.39
C ASP A 223 -0.59 0.58 -1.02
N LEU A 224 -1.76 -0.06 -1.05
CA LEU A 224 -2.33 -0.62 -2.27
C LEU A 224 -2.99 0.42 -3.20
N GLY A 225 -2.78 1.72 -2.96
CA GLY A 225 -3.35 2.80 -3.79
C GLY A 225 -2.75 2.87 -5.20
N ARG A 226 -1.59 2.26 -5.43
CA ARG A 226 -0.89 2.24 -6.73
C ARG A 226 -0.35 0.84 -7.08
N VAL A 227 -1.22 -0.16 -7.06
CA VAL A 227 -0.90 -1.52 -7.50
C VAL A 227 -1.65 -1.86 -8.77
N GLY A 228 -1.38 -3.04 -9.32
CA GLY A 228 -2.36 -3.66 -10.18
C GLY A 228 -2.10 -5.14 -10.43
N PHE A 229 -3.05 -5.74 -11.15
CA PHE A 229 -3.24 -7.19 -11.24
C PHE A 229 -3.06 -7.69 -12.66
N SER A 230 -2.13 -7.06 -13.37
CA SER A 230 -1.71 -7.45 -14.71
C SER A 230 -0.25 -7.04 -14.89
N LEU A 231 0.62 -8.04 -14.81
CA LEU A 231 2.06 -7.87 -14.87
C LEU A 231 2.53 -7.85 -16.33
N THR A 232 2.87 -6.65 -16.81
CA THR A 232 3.50 -6.47 -18.13
C THR A 232 5.03 -6.52 -18.00
N PRO A 233 5.78 -6.75 -19.10
CA PRO A 233 7.25 -6.71 -19.07
C PRO A 233 7.81 -5.41 -18.49
N ARG A 234 7.19 -4.26 -18.80
CA ARG A 234 7.57 -2.96 -18.25
C ARG A 234 7.36 -2.88 -16.74
N LYS A 235 6.20 -3.33 -16.23
CA LYS A 235 5.88 -3.33 -14.80
C LYS A 235 6.81 -4.27 -14.02
N ARG A 236 7.16 -5.41 -14.61
CA ARG A 236 8.15 -6.35 -14.07
C ARG A 236 9.51 -5.67 -13.87
N ILE A 237 10.02 -5.01 -14.90
CA ILE A 237 11.28 -4.24 -14.80
C ILE A 237 11.17 -3.14 -13.74
N ILE A 238 10.00 -2.49 -13.62
CA ILE A 238 9.74 -1.48 -12.59
C ILE A 238 9.89 -2.08 -11.17
N ASN A 239 9.25 -3.21 -10.86
CA ASN A 239 9.38 -3.83 -9.54
C ASN A 239 10.78 -4.40 -9.28
N LEU A 240 11.44 -4.97 -10.29
CA LEU A 240 12.81 -5.43 -10.14
C LEU A 240 13.77 -4.28 -9.80
N TYR A 241 13.70 -3.13 -10.48
CA TYR A 241 14.56 -2.01 -10.10
C TYR A 241 14.23 -1.50 -8.69
N GLN A 242 12.95 -1.47 -8.30
CA GLN A 242 12.56 -0.99 -6.97
C GLN A 242 13.10 -1.91 -5.88
N ALA A 243 13.07 -3.23 -6.09
CA ALA A 243 13.71 -4.19 -5.21
C ALA A 243 15.22 -3.93 -5.10
N LEU A 244 15.92 -3.75 -6.24
CA LEU A 244 17.36 -3.41 -6.25
C LEU A 244 17.68 -2.03 -5.65
N ARG A 245 16.72 -1.10 -5.63
CA ARG A 245 16.94 0.25 -5.08
C ARG A 245 16.70 0.30 -3.58
N PHE A 246 15.76 -0.48 -3.06
CA PHE A 246 15.21 -0.27 -1.71
C PHE A 246 15.25 -1.50 -0.79
N VAL A 247 15.60 -2.68 -1.30
CA VAL A 247 15.56 -3.93 -0.52
C VAL A 247 16.85 -4.71 -0.68
N ILE A 248 17.27 -4.96 -1.92
CA ILE A 248 18.42 -5.79 -2.24
C ILE A 248 19.70 -4.96 -2.21
N PRO A 249 20.78 -5.43 -1.56
CA PRO A 249 22.05 -4.71 -1.53
C PRO A 249 22.74 -4.78 -2.90
N ARG A 250 23.54 -3.75 -3.21
CA ARG A 250 24.15 -3.53 -4.54
C ARG A 250 25.04 -4.66 -5.02
N ASP A 251 25.75 -5.29 -4.10
CA ASP A 251 26.63 -6.42 -4.36
C ASP A 251 25.87 -7.70 -4.71
N ALA A 252 24.54 -7.72 -4.55
CA ALA A 252 23.66 -8.85 -4.87
C ALA A 252 22.75 -8.62 -6.08
N ASP A 253 22.83 -7.47 -6.78
CA ASP A 253 21.95 -7.10 -7.89
C ASP A 253 21.83 -8.20 -8.97
N GLU A 254 22.98 -8.74 -9.39
CA GLU A 254 23.03 -9.78 -10.43
C GLU A 254 22.44 -11.10 -9.97
N ARG A 255 22.82 -11.53 -8.76
CA ARG A 255 22.35 -12.78 -8.16
C ARG A 255 20.84 -12.76 -7.99
N PHE A 256 20.29 -11.65 -7.50
CA PHE A 256 18.85 -11.46 -7.34
C PHE A 256 18.11 -11.55 -8.67
N VAL A 257 18.55 -10.82 -9.71
CA VAL A 257 17.85 -10.82 -11.01
C VAL A 257 17.94 -12.19 -11.68
N THR A 258 19.09 -12.86 -11.61
CA THR A 258 19.25 -14.22 -12.15
C THR A 258 18.33 -15.21 -11.44
N ALA A 259 18.32 -15.23 -10.10
CA ALA A 259 17.44 -16.09 -9.32
C ALA A 259 15.95 -15.80 -9.61
N TYR A 260 15.59 -14.53 -9.80
CA TYR A 260 14.23 -14.15 -10.17
C TYR A 260 13.85 -14.66 -11.56
N CYS A 261 14.77 -14.58 -12.53
CA CYS A 261 14.53 -15.07 -13.90
C CYS A 261 14.28 -16.58 -13.91
N GLN A 262 15.10 -17.33 -13.17
CA GLN A 262 14.93 -18.77 -12.98
C GLN A 262 13.59 -19.10 -12.32
N ALA A 263 13.23 -18.41 -11.23
CA ALA A 263 11.99 -18.66 -10.50
C ALA A 263 10.72 -18.29 -11.28
N SER A 264 10.78 -17.23 -12.11
CA SER A 264 9.62 -16.71 -12.84
C SER A 264 9.50 -17.22 -14.28
N GLY A 265 10.47 -18.00 -14.76
CA GLY A 265 10.61 -18.39 -16.18
C GLY A 265 10.85 -17.21 -17.12
N TRP A 266 11.14 -16.01 -16.59
CA TRP A 266 11.35 -14.82 -17.40
C TRP A 266 12.76 -14.80 -17.95
N HIS A 267 12.92 -14.83 -19.27
CA HIS A 267 14.26 -14.91 -19.87
C HIS A 267 15.09 -16.09 -19.33
N ALA A 268 14.44 -17.23 -19.01
CA ALA A 268 15.17 -18.44 -18.64
C ALA A 268 16.12 -18.84 -19.79
N GLY A 269 17.41 -18.95 -19.51
CA GLY A 269 18.47 -19.17 -20.50
C GLY A 269 19.00 -17.91 -21.21
N ASP A 270 18.52 -16.72 -20.85
CA ASP A 270 19.02 -15.41 -21.31
C ASP A 270 19.02 -14.39 -20.14
N GLU A 271 19.42 -14.83 -18.95
CA GLU A 271 19.39 -14.06 -17.71
C GLU A 271 20.28 -12.81 -17.79
N ALA A 272 21.41 -12.91 -18.49
CA ALA A 272 22.33 -11.78 -18.72
C ALA A 272 21.63 -10.59 -19.39
N ARG A 273 20.72 -10.84 -20.33
CA ARG A 273 19.93 -9.78 -20.98
C ARG A 273 18.91 -9.16 -20.03
N ALA A 274 18.30 -9.96 -19.16
CA ALA A 274 17.40 -9.44 -18.14
C ALA A 274 18.14 -8.54 -17.15
N VAL A 275 19.30 -8.97 -16.66
CA VAL A 275 20.20 -8.18 -15.81
C VAL A 275 20.54 -6.85 -16.48
N ALA A 276 21.00 -6.87 -17.74
CA ALA A 276 21.35 -5.66 -18.47
C ALA A 276 20.17 -4.68 -18.63
N LYS A 277 18.95 -5.19 -18.88
CA LYS A 277 17.74 -4.34 -18.97
C LYS A 277 17.39 -3.69 -17.64
N VAL A 278 17.43 -4.44 -16.54
CA VAL A 278 17.10 -3.93 -15.20
C VAL A 278 18.14 -2.90 -14.77
N ARG A 279 19.44 -3.20 -14.92
CA ARG A 279 20.54 -2.26 -14.61
C ARG A 279 20.43 -0.97 -15.42
N LYS A 280 20.21 -1.05 -16.74
CA LYS A 280 20.01 0.14 -17.58
C LYS A 280 18.88 1.05 -17.07
N PHE A 281 17.78 0.46 -16.60
CA PHE A 281 16.67 1.23 -16.05
C PHE A 281 17.01 1.85 -14.69
N LEU A 282 17.70 1.10 -13.83
CA LEU A 282 18.19 1.55 -12.53
C LEU A 282 19.16 2.73 -12.68
N ASP A 283 20.15 2.63 -13.55
CA ASP A 283 21.14 3.68 -13.81
C ASP A 283 20.49 4.96 -14.37
N TYR A 284 19.52 4.81 -15.27
CA TYR A 284 18.71 5.94 -15.74
C TYR A 284 17.99 6.63 -14.57
N LYS A 285 17.33 5.85 -13.70
CA LYS A 285 16.57 6.39 -12.57
C LYS A 285 17.44 7.00 -11.47
N LEU A 286 18.64 6.49 -11.23
CA LEU A 286 19.60 7.08 -10.30
C LEU A 286 20.13 8.42 -10.81
N ARG A 287 20.35 8.56 -12.14
CA ARG A 287 20.76 9.84 -12.74
C ARG A 287 19.68 10.91 -12.72
N THR A 288 18.42 10.55 -13.00
CA THR A 288 17.33 11.55 -13.10
C THR A 288 16.62 11.82 -11.77
N HIS A 289 16.79 10.94 -10.79
CA HIS A 289 16.22 11.07 -9.45
C HIS A 289 17.27 10.61 -8.44
N LEU A 290 18.31 11.45 -8.30
CA LEU A 290 19.31 11.35 -7.24
C LEU A 290 18.56 11.18 -5.91
N ASN A 291 18.88 10.13 -5.15
CA ASN A 291 18.34 10.02 -3.79
C ASN A 291 18.82 11.23 -2.98
N PRO A 292 17.96 11.90 -2.20
CA PRO A 292 18.41 12.58 -0.98
C PRO A 292 18.97 11.56 0.03
#